data_AF-A0A1E7GXK0-F1
#
_entry.id   AF-A0A1E7GXK0-F1
#
_cell.length_a   1.000
_cell.length_b   1.000
_cell.length_c   1.000
_cell.angle_alpha   90.00
_cell.angle_beta   90.00
_cell.angle_gamma   90.00
#
_symmetry.space_group_name_H-M   'P 1'
#
loop_
_entity.id
_entity.type
_entity.pdbx_description
1 polymer ?
#
loop_
_entity_poly.entity_id
_entity_poly.type
_entity_poly.pdbx_seq_one_letter_code
_entity_poly.pdbx_strand_id
1 'polypeptide(L)'
;MRKPRRGAVILLIVCLFFLPSCEAIDNDFSIWDKLFNPVWDGDFSSLNYKATYPENNVTSGGNMEAWLDIVGWFNMSRINGTDYIYGDPANQSITEYNAIDTLGWNDNMDWIKHELLYDVVNDTLIVQDNITMLWHHSEEKTTSEGHTYIQKTYYYSYLTVYDSEIIPKQYVYDGQNIEALITFYNNSINPKSVIFIPDKLGLYSIDYTYKNESVHEDLMTGYVENNSKGIEFVNFTYNSGWSDPGGNLSHIGVCAVVKGGNFTPDNLSIDIYTPYEQLNITNYNLSTCNLFKGERSMHILLFPILLIIFSPFLLIYFIYKRAGR
;
A
#
# COMPACT_ATOMS: atom_id res chain seq x y z
N MET A 1 -19.86 -63.87 -17.05
CA MET A 1 -19.04 -62.65 -17.25
C MET A 1 -19.93 -61.51 -17.73
N ARG A 2 -20.27 -60.57 -16.84
CA ARG A 2 -21.16 -59.43 -17.14
C ARG A 2 -20.31 -58.28 -17.70
N LYS A 3 -20.58 -57.87 -18.94
CA LYS A 3 -20.00 -56.65 -19.52
C LYS A 3 -20.42 -55.44 -18.69
N PRO A 4 -19.49 -54.56 -18.28
CA PRO A 4 -19.86 -53.33 -17.60
C PRO A 4 -20.68 -52.44 -18.56
N ARG A 5 -21.74 -51.85 -18.01
CA ARG A 5 -22.67 -50.96 -18.73
C ARG A 5 -21.91 -49.71 -19.18
N ARG A 6 -21.88 -49.48 -20.50
CA ARG A 6 -21.32 -48.27 -21.15
C ARG A 6 -21.94 -46.95 -20.66
N GLY A 7 -23.03 -46.99 -19.89
CA GLY A 7 -23.67 -45.80 -19.31
C GLY A 7 -22.90 -45.14 -18.18
N ALA A 8 -22.05 -45.86 -17.44
CA ALA A 8 -21.29 -45.27 -16.32
C ALA A 8 -20.13 -44.38 -16.79
N VAL A 9 -19.55 -44.67 -17.96
CA VAL A 9 -18.42 -43.89 -18.52
C VAL A 9 -18.93 -42.59 -19.15
N ILE A 10 -20.13 -42.59 -19.74
CA ILE A 10 -20.74 -41.38 -20.32
C ILE A 10 -21.18 -40.42 -19.22
N LEU A 11 -21.68 -40.91 -18.08
CA LEU A 11 -22.06 -40.05 -16.95
C LEU A 11 -20.84 -39.37 -16.31
N LEU A 12 -19.68 -40.04 -16.25
CA LEU A 12 -18.45 -39.48 -15.70
C LEU A 12 -17.84 -38.39 -16.61
N ILE A 13 -17.96 -38.57 -17.93
CA ILE A 13 -17.50 -37.57 -18.91
C ILE A 13 -18.42 -36.34 -18.92
N VAL A 14 -19.74 -36.52 -18.74
CA VAL A 14 -20.68 -35.40 -18.63
C VAL A 14 -20.49 -34.62 -17.32
N CYS A 15 -20.17 -35.27 -16.20
CA CYS A 15 -19.84 -34.56 -14.96
C CYS A 15 -18.53 -33.75 -15.06
N LEU A 16 -17.58 -34.13 -15.91
CA LEU A 16 -16.36 -33.35 -16.17
C LEU A 16 -16.62 -32.11 -17.06
N PHE A 17 -17.71 -32.08 -17.83
CA PHE A 17 -18.14 -30.90 -18.61
C PHE A 17 -19.11 -29.96 -17.85
N PHE A 18 -19.62 -30.39 -16.69
CA PHE A 18 -20.42 -29.55 -15.77
C PHE A 18 -19.66 -29.15 -14.50
N LEU A 19 -18.35 -29.37 -14.45
CA LEU A 19 -17.53 -28.54 -13.59
C LEU A 19 -17.61 -27.11 -14.14
N PRO A 20 -17.87 -26.10 -13.29
CA PRO A 20 -17.91 -24.71 -13.73
C PRO A 20 -16.64 -24.43 -14.53
N SER A 21 -16.83 -24.07 -15.79
CA SER A 21 -15.77 -23.55 -16.63
C SER A 21 -15.18 -22.33 -15.92
N CYS A 22 -13.90 -22.47 -15.55
CA CYS A 22 -12.89 -21.43 -15.52
C CYS A 22 -13.34 -20.01 -15.13
N GLU A 23 -12.98 -19.60 -13.92
CA GLU A 23 -12.60 -18.20 -13.62
C GLU A 23 -11.69 -18.08 -12.36
N ALA A 24 -11.15 -19.18 -11.84
CA ALA A 24 -10.37 -19.18 -10.58
C ALA A 24 -8.88 -19.55 -10.74
N ILE A 25 -8.39 -19.72 -11.97
CA ILE A 25 -6.97 -20.05 -12.23
C ILE A 25 -6.40 -19.07 -13.26
N ASP A 26 -6.58 -17.77 -13.00
CA ASP A 26 -5.77 -16.71 -13.64
C ASP A 26 -5.11 -15.79 -12.60
N ASN A 27 -5.23 -16.07 -11.29
CA ASN A 27 -4.63 -15.26 -10.22
C ASN A 27 -3.72 -16.06 -9.26
N ASP A 28 -3.35 -17.30 -9.58
CA ASP A 28 -2.58 -18.16 -8.66
C ASP A 28 -1.04 -18.06 -8.83
N PHE A 29 -0.57 -16.99 -9.48
CA PHE A 29 0.77 -16.48 -9.18
C PHE A 29 0.83 -15.83 -7.78
N SER A 30 -0.32 -15.48 -7.19
CA SER A 30 -0.40 -14.79 -5.89
C SER A 30 -0.09 -15.64 -4.66
N ILE A 31 -0.14 -16.98 -4.73
CA ILE A 31 0.22 -17.81 -3.57
C ILE A 31 1.72 -17.72 -3.27
N TRP A 32 2.57 -17.73 -4.31
CA TRP A 32 4.01 -17.63 -4.11
C TRP A 32 4.41 -16.21 -3.71
N ASP A 33 3.84 -15.17 -4.33
CA ASP A 33 4.10 -13.79 -3.94
C ASP A 33 3.67 -13.49 -2.50
N LYS A 34 2.54 -14.04 -2.03
CA LYS A 34 2.10 -13.95 -0.62
C LYS A 34 2.95 -14.78 0.35
N LEU A 35 3.64 -15.81 -0.14
CA LEU A 35 4.53 -16.65 0.67
C LEU A 35 5.94 -16.05 0.81
N PHE A 36 6.38 -15.27 -0.17
CA PHE A 36 7.74 -14.72 -0.21
C PHE A 36 7.83 -13.24 0.14
N ASN A 37 6.78 -12.44 -0.08
CA ASN A 37 6.73 -11.05 0.32
C ASN A 37 5.75 -10.87 1.47
N PRO A 38 6.21 -10.44 2.66
CA PRO A 38 5.30 -10.17 3.76
C PRO A 38 4.38 -9.02 3.37
N VAL A 39 3.09 -9.17 3.72
CA VAL A 39 2.12 -8.09 3.61
C VAL A 39 2.50 -7.02 4.62
N TRP A 40 2.57 -5.77 4.18
CA TRP A 40 2.86 -4.63 5.04
C TRP A 40 1.79 -4.50 6.12
N ASP A 41 2.21 -4.27 7.36
CA ASP A 41 1.35 -4.23 8.54
C ASP A 41 0.74 -2.84 8.81
N GLY A 42 1.03 -1.87 7.95
CA GLY A 42 0.60 -0.48 8.13
C GLY A 42 1.60 0.39 8.87
N ASP A 43 2.76 -0.14 9.25
CA ASP A 43 3.80 0.61 9.96
C ASP A 43 5.13 0.57 9.20
N PHE A 44 5.64 1.71 8.73
CA PHE A 44 6.95 1.75 8.07
C PHE A 44 8.12 1.52 9.04
N SER A 45 7.91 1.60 10.35
CA SER A 45 8.94 1.31 11.34
C SER A 45 9.25 -0.19 11.45
N SER A 46 8.37 -1.05 10.92
CA SER A 46 8.57 -2.50 10.86
C SER A 46 9.56 -2.93 9.76
N LEU A 47 9.86 -2.03 8.81
CA LEU A 47 10.78 -2.30 7.70
C LEU A 47 12.23 -2.38 8.17
N ASN A 48 13.00 -3.26 7.53
CA ASN A 48 14.41 -3.47 7.79
C ASN A 48 15.28 -2.55 6.92
N TYR A 49 15.76 -1.47 7.54
CA TYR A 49 16.70 -0.53 6.92
C TYR A 49 18.19 -0.87 7.16
N LYS A 50 18.50 -1.97 7.86
CA LYS A 50 19.89 -2.30 8.27
C LYS A 50 20.61 -3.23 7.30
N ALA A 51 19.87 -3.97 6.48
CA ALA A 51 20.45 -4.92 5.53
C ALA A 51 20.87 -4.19 4.24
N THR A 52 21.97 -3.43 4.30
CA THR A 52 22.41 -2.58 3.19
C THR A 52 23.53 -3.24 2.38
N TYR A 53 23.51 -3.03 1.06
CA TYR A 53 24.55 -3.46 0.11
C TYR A 53 25.06 -2.25 -0.68
N PRO A 54 25.86 -1.37 -0.03
CA PRO A 54 26.35 -0.16 -0.66
C PRO A 54 27.33 -0.43 -1.80
N GLU A 55 27.33 0.46 -2.79
CA GLU A 55 28.33 0.51 -3.85
C GLU A 55 29.60 1.22 -3.36
N ASN A 56 30.63 0.45 -3.05
CA ASN A 56 31.88 0.99 -2.48
C ASN A 56 32.80 1.58 -3.57
N ASN A 57 32.38 2.68 -4.20
CA ASN A 57 33.18 3.44 -5.16
C ASN A 57 34.27 4.24 -4.43
N VAL A 58 35.37 3.55 -4.09
CA VAL A 58 36.45 4.11 -3.26
C VAL A 58 37.19 5.24 -3.99
N THR A 59 37.31 6.38 -3.31
CA THR A 59 38.15 7.50 -3.68
C THR A 59 39.31 7.59 -2.69
N SER A 60 40.53 7.73 -3.19
CA SER A 60 41.74 7.90 -2.38
C SER A 60 42.21 9.36 -2.42
N GLY A 61 42.64 9.90 -1.28
CA GLY A 61 43.23 11.23 -1.23
C GLY A 61 43.88 11.52 0.12
N GLY A 62 45.02 12.21 0.10
CA GLY A 62 45.86 12.34 1.30
C GLY A 62 46.33 10.97 1.79
N ASN A 63 46.13 10.70 3.08
CA ASN A 63 46.46 9.42 3.72
C ASN A 63 45.20 8.61 4.08
N MET A 64 44.16 8.67 3.25
CA MET A 64 42.91 7.94 3.49
C MET A 64 42.26 7.49 2.19
N GLU A 65 41.38 6.50 2.32
CA GLU A 65 40.45 6.01 1.31
C GLU A 65 39.04 6.09 1.88
N ALA A 66 38.08 6.53 1.07
CA ALA A 66 36.70 6.64 1.50
C ALA A 66 35.71 6.36 0.37
N TRP A 67 34.49 6.01 0.75
CA TRP A 67 33.35 5.87 -0.15
C TRP A 67 32.08 6.36 0.56
N LEU A 68 31.11 6.75 -0.23
CA LEU A 68 29.77 7.15 0.20
C LEU A 68 28.77 6.63 -0.83
N ASP A 69 27.62 6.16 -0.37
CA ASP A 69 26.55 5.65 -1.22
C ASP A 69 25.17 5.96 -0.61
N ILE A 70 24.24 6.46 -1.44
CA ILE A 70 22.82 6.57 -1.11
C ILE A 70 22.17 5.23 -1.42
N VAL A 71 21.86 4.46 -0.37
CA VAL A 71 21.39 3.07 -0.52
C VAL A 71 19.87 2.96 -0.68
N GLY A 72 19.13 4.01 -0.35
CA GLY A 72 17.68 4.04 -0.50
C GLY A 72 17.03 5.17 0.30
N TRP A 73 15.75 4.99 0.63
CA TRP A 73 14.93 6.01 1.27
C TRP A 73 14.07 5.39 2.37
N PHE A 74 14.02 6.02 3.54
CA PHE A 74 13.08 5.67 4.60
C PHE A 74 11.64 5.89 4.14
N ASN A 75 10.75 5.03 4.61
CA ASN A 75 9.31 5.11 4.34
C ASN A 75 8.98 5.15 2.83
N MET A 76 9.78 4.52 1.97
CA MET A 76 9.51 4.53 0.55
C MET A 76 8.30 3.64 0.22
N SER A 77 7.39 4.17 -0.59
CA SER A 77 6.30 3.39 -1.17
C SER A 77 6.36 3.42 -2.69
N ARG A 78 5.95 2.34 -3.33
CA ARG A 78 5.76 2.27 -4.78
C ARG A 78 4.28 2.12 -5.06
N ILE A 79 3.71 3.05 -5.83
CA ILE A 79 2.30 3.03 -6.22
C ILE A 79 2.26 3.12 -7.74
N ASN A 80 1.72 2.10 -8.41
CA ASN A 80 1.68 2.01 -9.87
C ASN A 80 3.04 2.19 -10.54
N GLY A 81 4.09 1.58 -9.96
CA GLY A 81 5.46 1.66 -10.48
C GLY A 81 6.14 3.01 -10.31
N THR A 82 5.52 3.96 -9.61
CA THR A 82 6.15 5.23 -9.24
C THR A 82 6.54 5.20 -7.77
N ASP A 83 7.78 5.55 -7.48
CA ASP A 83 8.31 5.60 -6.11
C ASP A 83 7.97 6.94 -5.46
N TYR A 84 7.57 6.87 -4.20
CA TYR A 84 7.19 7.99 -3.36
C TYR A 84 7.89 7.96 -2.01
N ILE A 85 8.15 9.14 -1.47
CA ILE A 85 8.60 9.37 -0.09
C ILE A 85 7.75 10.44 0.56
N TYR A 86 7.70 10.47 1.89
CA TYR A 86 7.00 11.51 2.65
C TYR A 86 7.99 12.35 3.47
N GLY A 87 7.99 13.66 3.22
CA GLY A 87 8.86 14.61 3.91
C GLY A 87 10.07 15.08 3.09
N ASP A 88 11.06 15.64 3.80
CA ASP A 88 12.29 16.19 3.23
C ASP A 88 13.22 15.07 2.73
N PRO A 89 13.61 15.05 1.44
CA PRO A 89 14.50 14.03 0.89
C PRO A 89 15.80 13.88 1.68
N ALA A 90 16.42 14.97 2.14
CA ALA A 90 17.68 14.90 2.89
C ALA A 90 17.55 14.12 4.20
N ASN A 91 16.37 14.18 4.85
CA ASN A 91 16.09 13.45 6.08
C ASN A 91 15.57 12.02 5.83
N GLN A 92 15.06 11.75 4.63
CA GLN A 92 14.57 10.42 4.27
C GLN A 92 15.64 9.56 3.57
N SER A 93 16.71 10.14 3.04
CA SER A 93 17.76 9.34 2.40
C SER A 93 18.50 8.46 3.41
N ILE A 94 18.76 7.22 3.02
CA ILE A 94 19.61 6.29 3.76
C ILE A 94 20.98 6.36 3.10
N THR A 95 21.95 6.92 3.81
CA THR A 95 23.33 7.08 3.32
C THR A 95 24.27 6.20 4.14
N GLU A 96 25.01 5.35 3.44
CA GLU A 96 26.10 4.55 4.00
C GLU A 96 27.43 5.14 3.55
N TYR A 97 28.42 5.14 4.42
CA TYR A 97 29.72 5.71 4.13
C TYR A 97 30.77 5.10 5.06
N ASN A 98 32.02 5.11 4.60
CA ASN A 98 33.14 4.70 5.43
C ASN A 98 34.44 5.35 4.95
N ALA A 99 35.39 5.50 5.87
CA ALA A 99 36.74 5.93 5.57
C ALA A 99 37.76 5.09 6.35
N ILE A 100 38.87 4.77 5.71
CA ILE A 100 39.99 4.05 6.29
C ILE A 100 41.29 4.83 6.07
N ASP A 101 42.23 4.71 6.98
CA ASP A 101 43.55 5.28 6.81
C ASP A 101 44.42 4.43 5.87
N THR A 102 45.36 5.07 5.20
CA THR A 102 46.38 4.40 4.35
C THR A 102 47.79 4.63 4.89
N LEU A 103 47.91 4.79 6.21
CA LEU A 103 49.15 5.19 6.88
C LEU A 103 50.20 4.07 6.88
N GLY A 104 51.48 4.47 6.90
CA GLY A 104 52.61 3.56 7.04
C GLY A 104 52.86 3.12 8.49
N TRP A 105 53.81 2.22 8.71
CA TRP A 105 54.05 1.59 10.04
C TRP A 105 54.45 2.56 11.17
N ASN A 106 55.06 3.70 10.84
CA ASN A 106 55.47 4.71 11.84
C ASN A 106 54.40 5.79 12.08
N ASP A 107 53.29 5.70 11.35
CA ASP A 107 52.21 6.66 11.36
C ASP A 107 50.98 6.01 12.01
N ASN A 108 50.29 6.76 12.86
CA ASN A 108 49.14 6.24 13.59
C ASN A 108 47.96 7.21 13.45
N MET A 109 46.80 6.68 13.10
CA MET A 109 45.55 7.43 13.09
C MET A 109 45.08 7.68 14.53
N ASP A 110 44.77 8.93 14.85
CA ASP A 110 44.15 9.29 16.13
C ASP A 110 42.62 9.27 16.01
N TRP A 111 42.07 9.90 14.97
CA TRP A 111 40.63 9.89 14.68
C TRP A 111 40.33 10.23 13.22
N ILE A 112 39.16 9.79 12.76
CA ILE A 112 38.50 10.22 11.52
C ILE A 112 37.16 10.85 11.91
N LYS A 113 36.85 12.00 11.30
CA LYS A 113 35.58 12.71 11.48
C LYS A 113 34.93 12.89 10.11
N HIS A 114 33.63 12.62 10.07
CA HIS A 114 32.75 12.81 8.93
C HIS A 114 31.87 14.03 9.12
N GLU A 115 31.56 14.72 8.03
CA GLU A 115 30.62 15.84 7.99
C GLU A 115 29.83 15.75 6.69
N LEU A 116 28.61 15.21 6.83
CA LEU A 116 27.67 15.04 5.73
C LEU A 116 26.92 16.34 5.44
N LEU A 117 26.89 16.70 4.16
CA LEU A 117 26.14 17.80 3.61
C LEU A 117 25.18 17.26 2.55
N TYR A 118 23.95 17.77 2.57
CA TYR A 118 22.88 17.35 1.67
C TYR A 118 22.44 18.56 0.84
N ASP A 119 22.33 18.38 -0.47
CA ASP A 119 21.82 19.40 -1.39
C ASP A 119 20.86 18.78 -2.40
N VAL A 120 19.85 19.54 -2.81
CA VAL A 120 18.83 19.09 -3.77
C VAL A 120 18.87 19.97 -5.00
N VAL A 121 19.21 19.37 -6.14
CA VAL A 121 19.34 20.07 -7.42
C VAL A 121 18.59 19.30 -8.50
N ASN A 122 17.55 19.90 -9.08
CA ASN A 122 16.75 19.32 -10.17
C ASN A 122 16.26 17.89 -9.88
N ASP A 123 15.53 17.69 -8.78
CA ASP A 123 15.02 16.38 -8.34
C ASP A 123 16.09 15.31 -8.09
N THR A 124 17.35 15.72 -7.91
CA THR A 124 18.47 14.84 -7.55
C THR A 124 18.98 15.27 -6.18
N LEU A 125 19.09 14.33 -5.24
CA LEU A 125 19.78 14.53 -3.98
C LEU A 125 21.26 14.27 -4.20
N ILE A 126 22.08 15.21 -3.77
CA ILE A 126 23.53 15.09 -3.76
C ILE A 126 23.95 15.06 -2.29
N VAL A 127 24.67 14.01 -1.91
CA VAL A 127 25.26 13.89 -0.58
C VAL A 127 26.76 14.00 -0.69
N GLN A 128 27.35 14.86 0.12
CA GLN A 128 28.79 15.09 0.19
C GLN A 128 29.28 14.77 1.60
N ASP A 129 30.34 13.98 1.72
CA ASP A 129 31.03 13.75 2.98
C ASP A 129 32.39 14.46 2.98
N ASN A 130 32.56 15.39 3.91
CA ASN A 130 33.82 16.05 4.17
C ASN A 130 34.55 15.35 5.31
N ILE A 131 35.58 14.60 4.94
CA ILE A 131 36.32 13.74 5.86
C ILE A 131 37.58 14.45 6.31
N THR A 132 37.77 14.51 7.63
CA THR A 132 39.00 15.01 8.24
C THR A 132 39.60 13.89 9.08
N MET A 133 40.90 13.63 8.88
CA MET A 133 41.65 12.67 9.69
C MET A 133 42.78 13.38 10.41
N LEU A 134 42.89 13.17 11.73
CA LEU A 134 44.08 13.50 12.51
C LEU A 134 44.93 12.24 12.67
N TRP A 135 46.22 12.37 12.38
CA TRP A 135 47.19 11.31 12.55
C TRP A 135 48.53 11.88 13.03
N HIS A 136 49.42 11.02 13.51
CA HIS A 136 50.75 11.42 13.92
C HIS A 136 51.84 10.47 13.45
N HIS A 137 52.99 11.06 13.11
CA HIS A 137 54.24 10.34 12.91
C HIS A 137 54.97 10.20 14.25
N SER A 138 55.35 8.98 14.61
CA SER A 138 56.15 8.70 15.81
C SER A 138 57.61 8.46 15.44
N GLU A 139 58.50 9.27 16.00
CA GLU A 139 59.95 9.14 15.82
C GLU A 139 60.62 8.94 17.19
N GLU A 140 61.44 7.90 17.31
CA GLU A 140 62.29 7.70 18.48
C GLU A 140 63.47 8.68 18.46
N LYS A 141 63.64 9.44 19.54
CA LYS A 141 64.75 10.39 19.69
C LYS A 141 65.57 10.11 20.93
N THR A 142 66.87 10.27 20.79
CA THR A 142 67.84 10.13 21.88
C THR A 142 68.44 11.49 22.19
N THR A 143 68.35 11.90 23.46
CA THR A 143 68.99 13.12 23.96
C THR A 143 70.52 12.99 23.97
N SER A 144 71.24 14.10 24.08
CA SER A 144 72.70 14.11 24.25
C SER A 144 73.18 13.37 25.51
N GLU A 145 72.28 13.18 26.47
CA GLU A 145 72.51 12.47 27.75
C GLU A 145 72.19 10.96 27.65
N GLY A 146 71.74 10.47 26.48
CA GLY A 146 71.44 9.06 26.23
C GLY A 146 70.02 8.62 26.62
N HIS A 147 69.14 9.54 27.04
CA HIS A 147 67.73 9.22 27.29
C HIS A 147 66.93 9.17 26.00
N THR A 148 66.17 8.10 25.80
CA THR A 148 65.27 7.88 24.66
C THR A 148 63.84 8.30 24.98
N TYR A 149 63.18 8.97 24.05
CA TYR A 149 61.74 9.29 24.11
C TYR A 149 61.11 9.21 22.71
N ILE A 150 59.78 9.09 22.66
CA ILE A 150 59.02 9.11 21.40
C ILE A 150 58.53 10.54 21.17
N GLN A 151 58.95 11.15 20.07
CA GLN A 151 58.37 12.40 19.59
C GLN A 151 57.20 12.10 18.66
N LYS A 152 56.05 12.73 18.90
CA LYS A 152 54.89 12.68 18.01
C LYS A 152 54.74 14.00 17.27
N THR A 153 54.59 13.94 15.95
CA THR A 153 54.25 15.10 15.11
C THR A 153 52.89 14.88 14.48
N TYR A 154 51.95 15.81 14.70
CA TYR A 154 50.55 15.67 14.29
C TYR A 154 50.28 16.34 12.94
N TYR A 155 49.41 15.72 12.15
CA TYR A 155 49.04 16.13 10.81
C TYR A 155 47.54 15.95 10.56
N TYR A 156 47.00 16.76 9.67
CA TYR A 156 45.63 16.61 9.17
C TYR A 156 45.64 16.18 7.71
N SER A 157 44.76 15.25 7.39
CA SER A 157 44.43 14.88 6.01
C SER A 157 42.95 15.19 5.76
N TYR A 158 42.62 15.57 4.53
CA TYR A 158 41.26 15.93 4.12
C TYR A 158 40.90 15.17 2.84
N LEU A 159 39.67 14.70 2.77
CA LEU A 159 39.09 14.07 1.58
C LEU A 159 37.62 14.45 1.49
N THR A 160 37.12 14.64 0.28
CA THR A 160 35.70 14.84 0.01
C THR A 160 35.24 13.77 -0.97
N VAL A 161 34.17 13.07 -0.62
CA VAL A 161 33.48 12.12 -1.50
C VAL A 161 32.03 12.55 -1.68
N TYR A 162 31.42 12.14 -2.79
CA TYR A 162 30.04 12.48 -3.10
C TYR A 162 29.33 11.30 -3.77
N ASP A 163 28.03 11.25 -3.59
CA ASP A 163 27.11 10.41 -4.36
C ASP A 163 25.84 11.20 -4.69
N SER A 164 25.07 10.71 -5.65
CA SER A 164 23.83 11.34 -6.06
C SER A 164 22.78 10.34 -6.51
N GLU A 165 21.53 10.57 -6.12
CA GLU A 165 20.38 9.79 -6.59
C GLU A 165 19.20 10.71 -6.92
N ILE A 166 18.44 10.33 -7.94
CA ILE A 166 17.11 10.84 -8.24
C ILE A 166 16.21 10.65 -7.01
N ILE A 167 15.52 11.71 -6.65
CA ILE A 167 14.61 11.75 -5.51
C ILE A 167 13.27 11.10 -5.94
N PRO A 168 12.76 10.09 -5.20
CA PRO A 168 11.40 9.60 -5.40
C PRO A 168 10.40 10.75 -5.27
N LYS A 169 9.24 10.64 -5.92
CA LYS A 169 8.26 11.74 -5.87
C LYS A 169 7.82 12.00 -4.43
N GLN A 170 7.71 13.27 -4.05
CA GLN A 170 7.10 13.57 -2.76
C GLN A 170 5.62 13.21 -2.80
N TYR A 171 5.20 12.38 -1.85
CA TYR A 171 3.80 12.05 -1.68
C TYR A 171 3.08 13.28 -1.11
N VAL A 172 2.13 13.80 -1.89
CA VAL A 172 1.24 14.87 -1.47
C VAL A 172 -0.17 14.37 -1.63
N TYR A 173 -0.89 14.30 -0.52
CA TYR A 173 -2.30 13.96 -0.53
C TYR A 173 -3.14 15.20 -0.25
N ASP A 174 -3.94 15.62 -1.22
CA ASP A 174 -4.88 16.74 -1.08
C ASP A 174 -6.20 16.25 -0.46
N GLY A 175 -6.10 15.49 0.63
CA GLY A 175 -7.22 14.79 1.27
C GLY A 175 -8.25 15.69 1.94
N GLN A 176 -7.99 16.99 2.04
CA GLN A 176 -8.85 17.93 2.78
C GLN A 176 -10.19 18.20 2.11
N ASN A 177 -10.38 17.80 0.85
CA ASN A 177 -11.61 18.06 0.09
C ASN A 177 -12.42 16.80 -0.29
N ILE A 178 -12.11 15.65 0.32
CA ILE A 178 -12.84 14.43 0.00
C ILE A 178 -14.25 14.49 0.57
N GLU A 179 -15.22 14.30 -0.32
CA GLU A 179 -16.64 14.35 0.00
C GLU A 179 -17.21 12.93 -0.07
N ALA A 180 -17.85 12.47 1.01
CA ALA A 180 -18.62 11.24 0.98
C ALA A 180 -20.06 11.53 0.52
N LEU A 181 -20.49 10.85 -0.54
CA LEU A 181 -21.85 10.93 -1.07
C LEU A 181 -22.74 9.92 -0.36
N ILE A 182 -23.72 10.39 0.40
CA ILE A 182 -24.64 9.56 1.17
C ILE A 182 -26.04 9.67 0.56
N THR A 183 -26.53 8.55 0.04
CA THR A 183 -27.86 8.45 -0.58
C THR A 183 -28.83 7.66 0.28
N PHE A 184 -29.90 8.32 0.71
CA PHE A 184 -30.98 7.73 1.49
C PHE A 184 -32.05 7.08 0.62
N TYR A 185 -32.37 5.82 0.89
CA TYR A 185 -33.49 5.07 0.30
C TYR A 185 -34.55 4.79 1.36
N ASN A 186 -35.04 5.82 2.04
CA ASN A 186 -35.97 5.69 3.17
C ASN A 186 -37.38 5.20 2.77
N ASN A 187 -37.82 5.52 1.56
CA ASN A 187 -39.08 5.05 0.99
C ASN A 187 -38.82 3.89 0.02
N SER A 188 -38.35 2.76 0.53
CA SER A 188 -38.10 1.52 -0.22
C SER A 188 -38.72 0.34 0.53
N ILE A 189 -39.00 -0.77 -0.17
CA ILE A 189 -39.39 -2.04 0.48
C ILE A 189 -38.30 -2.48 1.48
N ASN A 190 -37.04 -2.17 1.17
CA ASN A 190 -35.89 -2.38 2.04
C ASN A 190 -35.15 -1.04 2.21
N PRO A 191 -35.48 -0.25 3.25
CA PRO A 191 -34.80 1.01 3.52
C PRO A 191 -33.31 0.80 3.81
N LYS A 192 -32.47 1.66 3.22
CA LYS A 192 -31.02 1.64 3.39
C LYS A 192 -30.43 3.01 3.09
N SER A 193 -29.20 3.24 3.54
CA SER A 193 -28.37 4.36 3.11
C SER A 193 -27.11 3.83 2.45
N VAL A 194 -26.74 4.43 1.31
CA VAL A 194 -25.57 4.01 0.52
C VAL A 194 -24.53 5.12 0.61
N ILE A 195 -23.32 4.78 0.98
CA ILE A 195 -22.19 5.69 1.13
C ILE A 195 -21.22 5.38 -0.01
N PHE A 196 -20.82 6.41 -0.74
CA PHE A 196 -19.88 6.31 -1.85
C PHE A 196 -18.83 7.42 -1.75
N ILE A 197 -17.57 7.04 -1.94
CA ILE A 197 -16.44 7.97 -1.98
C ILE A 197 -15.93 7.98 -3.43
N PRO A 198 -16.11 9.09 -4.18
CA PRO A 198 -15.76 9.15 -5.60
C PRO A 198 -14.25 9.24 -5.84
N ASP A 199 -13.52 9.96 -5.00
CA ASP A 199 -12.07 10.12 -5.11
C ASP A 199 -11.36 9.14 -4.17
N LYS A 200 -10.72 8.14 -4.77
CA LYS A 200 -9.98 7.09 -4.07
C LYS A 200 -8.50 7.05 -4.48
N LEU A 201 -8.04 8.03 -5.27
CA LEU A 201 -6.68 8.00 -5.78
C LEU A 201 -5.69 8.21 -4.62
N GLY A 202 -4.71 7.31 -4.49
CA GLY A 202 -3.70 7.38 -3.43
C GLY A 202 -4.12 6.78 -2.08
N LEU A 203 -5.39 6.37 -1.92
CA LEU A 203 -5.85 5.62 -0.76
C LEU A 203 -5.50 4.14 -0.88
N TYR A 204 -5.08 3.52 0.23
CA TYR A 204 -4.91 2.07 0.30
C TYR A 204 -6.09 1.38 0.99
N SER A 205 -6.80 2.05 1.90
CA SER A 205 -8.01 1.50 2.51
C SER A 205 -8.97 2.56 3.06
N ILE A 206 -10.20 2.12 3.38
CA ILE A 206 -11.26 2.94 3.97
C ILE A 206 -11.99 2.14 5.06
N ASP A 207 -12.14 2.72 6.24
CA ASP A 207 -12.98 2.22 7.32
C ASP A 207 -14.29 2.99 7.41
N TYR A 208 -15.41 2.26 7.31
CA TYR A 208 -16.74 2.81 7.53
C TYR A 208 -17.25 2.32 8.88
N THR A 209 -17.43 3.21 9.85
CA THR A 209 -17.95 2.86 11.18
C THR A 209 -19.32 3.47 11.42
N TYR A 210 -20.32 2.64 11.75
CA TYR A 210 -21.68 3.08 12.07
C TYR A 210 -22.20 2.36 13.32
N LYS A 211 -22.54 3.12 14.37
CA LYS A 211 -23.06 2.58 15.65
C LYS A 211 -22.22 1.41 16.21
N ASN A 212 -20.90 1.54 16.19
CA ASN A 212 -19.90 0.57 16.67
C ASN A 212 -19.73 -0.70 15.80
N GLU A 213 -20.32 -0.75 14.62
CA GLU A 213 -19.97 -1.76 13.60
C GLU A 213 -19.09 -1.10 12.55
N SER A 214 -18.12 -1.83 12.01
CA SER A 214 -17.14 -1.28 11.05
C SER A 214 -16.96 -2.20 9.85
N VAL A 215 -17.08 -1.68 8.64
CA VAL A 215 -16.71 -2.39 7.41
C VAL A 215 -15.41 -1.79 6.89
N HIS A 216 -14.44 -2.64 6.55
CA HIS A 216 -13.18 -2.24 5.93
C HIS A 216 -13.25 -2.50 4.42
N GLU A 217 -12.84 -1.50 3.63
CA GLU A 217 -12.61 -1.62 2.20
C GLU A 217 -11.10 -1.52 1.92
N ASP A 218 -10.48 -2.61 1.49
CA ASP A 218 -9.13 -2.60 0.94
C ASP A 218 -9.19 -2.08 -0.50
N LEU A 219 -8.38 -1.07 -0.82
CA LEU A 219 -8.22 -0.51 -2.17
C LEU A 219 -6.89 -0.93 -2.80
N MET A 220 -5.87 -1.09 -1.96
CA MET A 220 -4.55 -1.57 -2.34
C MET A 220 -3.99 -2.44 -1.21
N THR A 221 -3.14 -3.41 -1.58
CA THR A 221 -2.32 -4.16 -0.63
C THR A 221 -0.86 -3.81 -0.84
N GLY A 222 -0.21 -3.43 0.26
CA GLY A 222 1.23 -3.20 0.30
C GLY A 222 1.97 -4.51 0.54
N TYR A 223 2.94 -4.81 -0.33
CA TYR A 223 3.88 -5.91 -0.16
C TYR A 223 5.26 -5.33 0.14
N VAL A 224 5.95 -5.89 1.12
CA VAL A 224 7.34 -5.48 1.40
C VAL A 224 8.27 -6.12 0.38
N GLU A 225 9.05 -5.29 -0.30
CA GLU A 225 10.05 -5.68 -1.30
C GLU A 225 11.39 -5.04 -0.97
N ASN A 226 12.48 -5.58 -1.54
CA ASN A 226 13.82 -5.02 -1.39
C ASN A 226 14.26 -4.34 -2.69
N ASN A 227 14.90 -3.18 -2.58
CA ASN A 227 15.62 -2.60 -3.72
C ASN A 227 16.93 -3.37 -4.01
N SER A 228 17.64 -3.00 -5.08
CA SER A 228 18.90 -3.66 -5.45
C SER A 228 20.00 -3.55 -4.39
N LYS A 229 19.90 -2.58 -3.48
CA LYS A 229 20.82 -2.31 -2.38
C LYS A 229 20.33 -2.86 -1.03
N GLY A 230 19.27 -3.69 -1.02
CA GLY A 230 18.76 -4.40 0.16
C GLY A 230 17.85 -3.59 1.08
N ILE A 231 17.49 -2.36 0.72
CA ILE A 231 16.55 -1.53 1.50
C ILE A 231 15.11 -1.97 1.21
N GLU A 232 14.37 -2.25 2.28
CA GLU A 232 12.95 -2.56 2.20
C GLU A 232 12.10 -1.33 1.87
N PHE A 233 11.08 -1.54 1.03
CA PHE A 233 10.06 -0.56 0.67
C PHE A 233 8.71 -1.25 0.47
N VAL A 234 7.61 -0.48 0.47
CA VAL A 234 6.26 -1.03 0.32
C VAL A 234 5.77 -0.85 -1.10
N ASN A 235 5.52 -1.95 -1.81
CA ASN A 235 4.92 -1.95 -3.14
C ASN A 235 3.40 -2.16 -3.07
N PHE A 236 2.64 -1.12 -3.40
CA PHE A 236 1.18 -1.17 -3.41
C PHE A 236 0.64 -1.66 -4.74
N THR A 237 -0.14 -2.72 -4.67
CA THR A 237 -0.90 -3.25 -5.81
C THR A 237 -2.39 -3.06 -5.56
N TYR A 238 -3.13 -2.57 -6.56
CA TYR A 238 -4.58 -2.45 -6.45
C TYR A 238 -5.22 -3.81 -6.21
N ASN A 239 -6.01 -3.88 -5.15
CA ASN A 239 -6.95 -4.96 -4.93
C ASN A 239 -8.18 -4.40 -4.25
N SER A 240 -9.37 -4.77 -4.74
CA SER A 240 -10.61 -4.39 -4.08
C SER A 240 -11.04 -5.54 -3.18
N GLY A 241 -10.81 -5.36 -1.89
CA GLY A 241 -11.20 -6.29 -0.83
C GLY A 241 -12.23 -5.64 0.07
N TRP A 242 -13.08 -6.46 0.69
CA TRP A 242 -13.98 -6.02 1.75
C TRP A 242 -13.88 -7.00 2.90
N SER A 243 -13.76 -6.48 4.12
CA SER A 243 -14.02 -7.25 5.33
C SER A 243 -15.31 -6.74 5.98
N ASP A 244 -16.34 -7.58 5.94
CA ASP A 244 -17.67 -7.28 6.48
C ASP A 244 -17.85 -8.02 7.82
N PRO A 245 -18.06 -7.31 8.94
CA PRO A 245 -18.34 -7.94 10.23
C PRO A 245 -19.75 -8.55 10.29
N GLY A 246 -20.62 -8.25 9.31
CA GLY A 246 -22.05 -8.49 9.40
C GLY A 246 -22.76 -7.46 10.29
N GLY A 247 -24.10 -7.49 10.31
CA GLY A 247 -24.91 -6.56 11.11
C GLY A 247 -25.63 -5.50 10.27
N ASN A 248 -25.63 -4.25 10.74
CA ASN A 248 -26.24 -3.07 10.12
C ASN A 248 -25.39 -2.47 9.00
N LEU A 249 -24.10 -2.77 8.95
CA LEU A 249 -23.27 -2.47 7.79
C LEU A 249 -23.17 -3.66 6.83
N SER A 250 -22.84 -3.34 5.59
CA SER A 250 -22.53 -4.25 4.48
C SER A 250 -21.97 -3.44 3.33
N HIS A 251 -21.72 -4.08 2.19
CA HIS A 251 -21.29 -3.39 0.97
C HIS A 251 -22.09 -3.84 -0.25
N ILE A 252 -22.07 -3.02 -1.30
CA ILE A 252 -22.54 -3.36 -2.64
C ILE A 252 -21.64 -2.70 -3.68
N GLY A 253 -20.90 -3.50 -4.44
CA GLY A 253 -19.88 -2.98 -5.34
C GLY A 253 -18.84 -2.17 -4.56
N VAL A 254 -18.68 -0.90 -4.93
CA VAL A 254 -17.72 0.06 -4.32
C VAL A 254 -18.34 0.92 -3.22
N CYS A 255 -19.55 0.60 -2.78
CA CYS A 255 -20.30 1.41 -1.82
C CYS A 255 -20.52 0.66 -0.51
N ALA A 256 -20.33 1.34 0.62
CA ALA A 256 -20.81 0.87 1.91
C ALA A 256 -22.32 1.08 2.05
N VAL A 257 -23.00 0.17 2.76
CA VAL A 257 -24.46 0.15 2.89
C VAL A 257 -24.83 0.01 4.36
N VAL A 258 -25.49 1.04 4.88
CA VAL A 258 -26.18 0.99 6.17
C VAL A 258 -27.60 0.45 5.95
N LYS A 259 -27.92 -0.66 6.59
CA LYS A 259 -29.23 -1.33 6.54
C LYS A 259 -30.21 -0.61 7.47
N GLY A 260 -31.48 -0.54 7.04
CA GLY A 260 -32.57 0.03 7.83
C GLY A 260 -32.86 1.50 7.51
N GLY A 261 -34.01 1.98 7.99
CA GLY A 261 -34.55 3.31 7.67
C GLY A 261 -34.07 4.45 8.58
N ASN A 262 -33.42 4.13 9.70
CA ASN A 262 -33.04 5.11 10.74
C ASN A 262 -31.54 5.44 10.68
N PHE A 263 -31.06 5.91 9.52
CA PHE A 263 -29.70 6.44 9.40
C PHE A 263 -29.60 7.83 10.00
N THR A 264 -28.55 8.09 10.77
CA THR A 264 -28.16 9.44 11.19
C THR A 264 -26.68 9.68 10.90
N PRO A 265 -26.31 10.74 10.15
CA PRO A 265 -24.91 11.03 9.81
C PRO A 265 -23.98 11.14 11.02
N ASP A 266 -24.47 11.65 12.16
CA ASP A 266 -23.68 11.82 13.39
C ASP A 266 -23.14 10.50 13.97
N ASN A 267 -23.72 9.37 13.58
CA ASN A 267 -23.27 8.04 14.01
C ASN A 267 -22.32 7.40 13.00
N LEU A 268 -22.00 8.06 11.89
CA LEU A 268 -21.10 7.60 10.84
C LEU A 268 -19.73 8.26 11.00
N SER A 269 -18.69 7.44 11.14
CA SER A 269 -17.30 7.84 10.94
C SER A 269 -16.78 7.17 9.67
N ILE A 270 -16.05 7.92 8.85
CA ILE A 270 -15.34 7.36 7.71
C ILE A 270 -13.88 7.76 7.84
N ASP A 271 -13.01 6.78 8.08
CA ASP A 271 -11.57 6.98 8.16
C ASP A 271 -10.95 6.46 6.86
N ILE A 272 -10.13 7.29 6.22
CA ILE A 272 -9.41 6.94 5.00
C ILE A 272 -7.93 6.87 5.31
N TYR A 273 -7.24 5.93 4.65
CA TYR A 273 -5.85 5.67 4.89
C TYR A 273 -5.06 5.79 3.59
N THR A 274 -4.07 6.67 3.62
CA THR A 274 -2.97 6.69 2.66
C THR A 274 -1.80 5.89 3.24
N PRO A 275 -0.76 5.57 2.46
CA PRO A 275 0.42 4.92 3.02
C PRO A 275 1.05 5.68 4.20
N TYR A 276 0.87 7.01 4.28
CA TYR A 276 1.60 7.87 5.20
C TYR A 276 0.75 8.50 6.30
N GLU A 277 -0.56 8.59 6.10
CA GLU A 277 -1.47 9.29 7.00
C GLU A 277 -2.86 8.68 7.02
N GLN A 278 -3.51 8.83 8.17
CA GLN A 278 -4.92 8.55 8.39
C GLN A 278 -5.67 9.88 8.46
N LEU A 279 -6.80 9.97 7.76
CA LEU A 279 -7.66 11.14 7.76
C LEU A 279 -9.11 10.74 8.03
N ASN A 280 -9.86 11.60 8.70
CA ASN A 280 -11.29 11.42 8.92
C ASN A 280 -12.08 12.29 7.94
N ILE A 281 -13.02 11.71 7.20
CA ILE A 281 -13.90 12.46 6.31
C ILE A 281 -14.97 13.15 7.15
N THR A 282 -15.02 14.47 7.06
CA THR A 282 -16.01 15.30 7.75
C THR A 282 -17.03 15.94 6.79
N ASN A 283 -16.75 15.94 5.48
CA ASN A 283 -17.63 16.51 4.48
C ASN A 283 -18.59 15.44 3.90
N TYR A 284 -19.86 15.50 4.30
CA TYR A 284 -20.90 14.57 3.85
C TYR A 284 -21.92 15.29 2.96
N ASN A 285 -22.10 14.80 1.74
CA ASN A 285 -23.13 15.27 0.83
C ASN A 285 -24.34 14.33 0.87
N LEU A 286 -25.44 14.87 1.39
CA LEU A 286 -26.63 14.12 1.72
C LEU A 286 -27.69 14.26 0.63
N SER A 287 -28.11 13.14 0.03
CA SER A 287 -29.16 13.13 -0.99
C SER A 287 -30.22 12.08 -0.68
N THR A 288 -31.50 12.37 -0.96
CA THR A 288 -32.59 11.39 -0.76
C THR A 288 -33.13 10.89 -2.09
N CYS A 289 -33.04 9.59 -2.31
CA CYS A 289 -33.68 8.94 -3.45
C CYS A 289 -35.14 8.62 -3.09
N ASN A 290 -36.06 9.43 -3.60
CA ASN A 290 -37.48 9.14 -3.54
C ASN A 290 -37.88 8.27 -4.74
N LEU A 291 -37.71 6.96 -4.61
CA LEU A 291 -38.17 5.97 -5.61
C LEU A 291 -39.67 6.09 -5.94
N PHE A 292 -40.46 6.77 -5.09
CA PHE A 292 -41.90 6.95 -5.24
C PHE A 292 -42.35 8.35 -5.70
N LYS A 293 -41.43 9.24 -6.14
CA LYS A 293 -41.82 10.59 -6.59
C LYS A 293 -42.38 10.66 -8.02
N GLY A 294 -42.31 9.58 -8.78
CA GLY A 294 -42.96 9.44 -10.08
C GLY A 294 -43.90 8.25 -10.06
N GLU A 295 -45.19 8.54 -10.25
CA GLU A 295 -46.27 7.60 -10.58
C GLU A 295 -46.09 6.19 -10.02
N ARG A 296 -46.83 5.87 -8.95
CA ARG A 296 -47.17 4.47 -8.66
C ARG A 296 -47.64 3.87 -9.98
N SER A 297 -46.78 3.09 -10.62
CA SER A 297 -47.14 2.23 -11.73
C SER A 297 -48.19 1.31 -11.14
N MET A 298 -49.46 1.70 -11.32
CA MET A 298 -50.60 0.92 -10.88
C MET A 298 -50.49 -0.51 -11.43
N HIS A 299 -49.68 -0.73 -12.47
CA HIS A 299 -49.34 -2.01 -13.04
C HIS A 299 -48.79 -3.04 -12.03
N ILE A 300 -47.99 -2.66 -11.02
CA ILE A 300 -47.47 -3.65 -10.03
C ILE A 300 -48.57 -4.15 -9.09
N LEU A 301 -49.55 -3.30 -8.74
CA LEU A 301 -50.73 -3.72 -7.95
C LEU A 301 -51.82 -4.34 -8.83
N LEU A 302 -51.96 -3.88 -10.08
CA LEU A 302 -52.92 -4.42 -11.05
C LEU A 302 -52.52 -5.82 -11.52
N PHE A 303 -51.23 -6.15 -11.63
CA PHE A 303 -50.81 -7.46 -12.13
C PHE A 303 -51.31 -8.65 -11.27
N PRO A 304 -51.16 -8.67 -9.93
CA PRO A 304 -51.74 -9.73 -9.11
C PRO A 304 -53.28 -9.70 -9.12
N ILE A 305 -53.90 -8.52 -9.19
CA ILE A 305 -55.36 -8.38 -9.28
C ILE A 305 -55.89 -8.93 -10.62
N LEU A 306 -55.23 -8.63 -11.72
CA LEU A 306 -55.53 -9.17 -13.05
C LEU A 306 -55.30 -10.68 -13.08
N LEU A 307 -54.22 -11.20 -12.48
CA LEU A 307 -54.02 -12.65 -12.33
C LEU A 307 -55.17 -13.31 -11.56
N ILE A 308 -55.61 -12.73 -10.45
CA ILE A 308 -56.75 -13.25 -9.67
C ILE A 308 -58.05 -13.21 -10.50
N ILE A 309 -58.31 -12.11 -11.22
CA ILE A 309 -59.54 -11.95 -12.03
C ILE A 309 -59.52 -12.86 -13.26
N PHE A 310 -58.37 -13.05 -13.92
CA PHE A 310 -58.27 -13.82 -15.16
C PHE A 310 -58.01 -15.31 -14.94
N SER A 311 -57.52 -15.73 -13.75
CA SER A 311 -57.31 -17.15 -13.43
C SER A 311 -58.56 -18.04 -13.57
N PRO A 312 -59.78 -17.63 -13.20
CA PRO A 312 -60.99 -18.44 -13.38
C PRO A 312 -61.36 -18.56 -14.85
N PHE A 313 -61.17 -17.49 -15.64
CA PHE A 313 -61.45 -17.50 -17.08
C PHE A 313 -60.46 -18.40 -17.85
N LEU A 314 -59.18 -18.38 -17.48
CA LEU A 314 -58.18 -19.32 -18.00
C LEU A 314 -58.55 -20.77 -17.64
N LEU A 315 -58.95 -21.02 -16.40
CA LEU A 315 -59.39 -22.35 -15.95
C LEU A 315 -60.61 -22.84 -16.76
N ILE A 316 -61.63 -21.98 -16.92
CA ILE A 316 -62.84 -22.28 -17.70
C ILE A 316 -62.48 -22.53 -19.18
N TYR A 317 -61.60 -21.71 -19.77
CA TYR A 317 -61.12 -21.91 -21.13
C TYR A 317 -60.40 -23.26 -21.30
N PHE A 318 -59.54 -23.64 -20.34
CA PHE A 318 -58.88 -24.95 -20.36
C PHE A 318 -59.86 -26.11 -20.20
N ILE A 319 -60.88 -25.97 -19.35
CA ILE A 319 -61.95 -26.97 -19.20
C ILE A 319 -62.73 -27.11 -20.51
N TYR A 320 -63.11 -26.00 -21.15
CA TYR A 320 -63.89 -26.00 -22.39
C TYR A 320 -63.09 -26.57 -23.57
N LYS A 321 -61.82 -26.18 -23.71
CA LYS A 321 -60.91 -26.72 -24.73
C LYS A 321 -60.64 -28.22 -24.56
N ARG A 322 -60.69 -28.72 -23.32
CA ARG A 322 -60.54 -30.15 -23.00
C ARG A 322 -61.83 -30.94 -23.24
N ALA A 323 -63.00 -30.31 -23.05
CA ALA A 323 -64.31 -30.91 -23.32
C ALA A 323 -64.71 -30.86 -24.82
N GLY A 324 -64.14 -29.94 -25.58
CA GLY A 324 -64.33 -29.80 -27.04
C GLY A 324 -63.43 -30.69 -27.90
N ARG A 325 -62.91 -31.79 -27.35
CA ARG A 325 -62.25 -32.87 -28.09
C ARG A 325 -62.94 -34.19 -27.82
#